data_AF-X1MHR9-F1
#
_entry.id   AF-X1MHR9-F1
#
_cell.length_a   1.000
_cell.length_b   1.000
_cell.length_c   1.000
_cell.angle_alpha   90.00
_cell.angle_beta   90.00
_cell.angle_gamma   90.00
#
_symmetry.space_group_name_H-M   'P 1'
#
loop_
_entity.id
_entity.type
_entity.pdbx_description
1 polymer ?
#
loop_
_entity_poly.entity_id
_entity_poly.type
_entity_poly.pdbx_seq_one_letter_code
_entity_poly.pdbx_strand_id
1 'polypeptide(L)' 'MSNALITTFRAARRRVSSPHLIDLGWHQKEFQRKTSFAYTVMGLDEKECLGCMYIYPSSNSEYDAEIVMWVRQSEVENG' A
#
# COMPACT_ATOMS: atom_id res chain seq x y z
N MET A 1 3.63 13.13 -22.15
CA MET A 1 4.71 12.95 -21.15
C MET A 1 4.13 13.29 -19.79
N SER A 2 3.50 12.33 -19.12
CA SER A 2 3.04 12.50 -17.75
C SER A 2 3.92 11.61 -16.90
N ASN A 3 5.00 12.17 -16.36
CA ASN A 3 5.74 11.51 -15.29
C ASN A 3 4.77 11.44 -14.11
N ALA A 4 4.23 10.26 -13.84
CA ALA A 4 3.41 10.03 -12.67
C ALA A 4 4.34 10.07 -11.44
N LEU A 5 4.59 11.27 -10.93
CA LEU A 5 4.94 11.41 -9.51
C LEU A 5 3.74 10.87 -8.74
N ILE A 6 3.87 9.64 -8.24
CA ILE A 6 2.88 8.93 -7.42
C ILE A 6 2.68 9.77 -6.15
N THR A 7 1.69 10.68 -6.17
CA THR A 7 1.54 11.72 -5.14
C THR A 7 0.36 11.46 -4.18
N THR A 8 -0.16 10.24 -4.10
CA THR A 8 -1.14 9.93 -3.05
C THR A 8 -1.03 8.50 -2.52
N PHE A 9 -0.22 8.30 -1.49
CA PHE A 9 -0.24 7.11 -0.64
C PHE A 9 -1.32 7.30 0.43
N ARG A 10 -2.55 6.82 0.20
CA ARG A 10 -3.57 6.77 1.26
C ARG A 10 -3.55 5.42 1.95
N ALA A 11 -3.36 5.43 3.27
CA ALA A 11 -3.67 4.28 4.11
C ALA A 11 -5.19 4.03 4.02
N ALA A 12 -5.60 2.91 3.42
CA ALA A 12 -7.00 2.64 3.16
C ALA A 12 -7.76 2.34 4.46
N ARG A 13 -8.70 3.22 4.85
CA ARG A 13 -9.71 2.93 5.89
C ARG A 13 -11.00 2.48 5.20
N ARG A 14 -11.08 1.22 4.72
CA ARG A 14 -12.31 0.67 4.10
C ARG A 14 -13.23 0.04 5.15
N ARG A 15 -14.54 0.32 5.05
CA ARG A 15 -15.64 -0.32 5.81
C ARG A 15 -16.21 -1.47 4.98
N VAL A 16 -16.14 -2.73 5.42
CA VAL A 16 -16.93 -3.88 4.90
C VAL A 16 -17.19 -4.93 6.00
N SER A 17 -18.31 -5.64 5.89
CA SER A 17 -19.00 -6.50 6.87
C SER A 17 -18.44 -7.93 7.09
N SER A 18 -18.24 -8.27 8.38
CA SER A 18 -18.53 -9.53 9.11
C SER A 18 -17.69 -10.83 9.05
N PRO A 19 -16.54 -10.92 8.35
CA PRO A 19 -15.41 -11.70 8.90
C PRO A 19 -14.09 -10.91 8.93
N HIS A 20 -14.11 -9.67 8.42
CA HIS A 20 -12.94 -8.84 8.14
C HIS A 20 -12.53 -7.86 9.26
N LEU A 21 -13.24 -7.80 10.39
CA LEU A 21 -12.93 -6.81 11.43
C LEU A 21 -11.70 -7.16 12.27
N ILE A 22 -11.40 -8.46 12.44
CA ILE A 22 -10.23 -8.92 13.20
C ILE A 22 -8.96 -8.65 12.39
N ASP A 23 -8.98 -8.99 11.10
CA ASP A 23 -7.88 -8.74 10.17
C ASP A 23 -7.62 -7.23 10.00
N LEU A 24 -8.69 -6.43 9.86
CA LEU A 24 -8.57 -4.98 9.83
C LEU A 24 -8.08 -4.40 11.16
N GLY A 25 -8.51 -4.96 12.29
CA GLY A 25 -8.04 -4.58 13.63
C GLY A 25 -6.55 -4.89 13.83
N TRP A 26 -6.08 -6.02 13.27
CA TRP A 26 -4.68 -6.39 13.25
C TRP A 26 -3.86 -5.38 12.45
N HIS A 27 -4.26 -5.11 11.20
CA HIS A 27 -3.58 -4.11 10.37
C HIS A 27 -3.63 -2.69 10.96
N GLN A 28 -4.73 -2.30 11.59
CA GLN A 28 -4.80 -1.02 12.31
C GLN A 28 -3.80 -0.97 13.47
N LYS A 29 -3.65 -2.07 14.22
CA LYS A 29 -2.69 -2.16 15.31
C LYS A 29 -1.25 -2.16 14.81
N GLU A 30 -0.97 -2.80 13.68
CA GLU A 30 0.34 -2.75 13.04
C GLU A 30 0.69 -1.33 12.60
N PHE A 31 -0.26 -0.61 12.00
CA PHE A 31 -0.09 0.78 11.59
C PHE A 31 0.15 1.70 12.79
N GLN A 32 -0.61 1.53 13.88
CA GLN A 32 -0.41 2.27 15.14
C GLN A 32 0.94 1.99 15.77
N ARG A 33 1.41 0.73 15.71
CA ARG A 33 2.71 0.30 16.24
C ARG A 33 3.86 0.56 15.28
N LYS A 34 3.59 1.07 14.07
CA LYS A 34 4.56 1.31 13.00
C LYS A 34 5.35 0.05 12.63
N THR A 35 4.70 -1.11 12.69
CA THR A 35 5.34 -2.41 12.42
C THR A 35 5.13 -2.88 10.99
N SER A 36 4.17 -2.32 10.27
CA SER A 36 3.99 -2.50 8.83
C SER A 36 3.04 -1.42 8.29
N PHE A 37 3.17 -1.11 7.01
CA PHE A 37 2.33 -0.13 6.32
C PHE A 37 1.84 -0.71 5.01
N ALA A 38 0.55 -0.50 4.71
CA ALA A 38 -0.04 -0.88 3.44
C ALA A 38 -0.67 0.35 2.78
N TYR A 39 -0.35 0.54 1.50
CA TYR A 39 -0.82 1.65 0.70
C TYR A 39 -1.44 1.14 -0.60
N THR A 40 -2.56 1.74 -0.99
CA THR A 40 -3.12 1.58 -2.33
C THR A 40 -2.59 2.69 -3.22
N VAL A 41 -2.10 2.34 -4.40
CA VAL A 41 -1.67 3.29 -5.43
C VAL A 41 -2.86 3.58 -6.32
N MET A 42 -3.32 4.82 -6.33
CA MET A 42 -4.43 5.28 -7.14
C MET A 42 -3.91 6.19 -8.26
N GLY A 43 -4.66 6.25 -9.37
CA GLY A 43 -4.48 7.30 -10.36
C GLY A 43 -4.66 8.68 -9.72
N LEU A 44 -4.10 9.72 -10.37
CA LEU A 44 -4.16 11.09 -9.84
C LEU A 44 -5.60 11.62 -9.71
N ASP A 45 -6.52 11.10 -10.51
CA ASP A 45 -7.95 11.39 -10.42
C ASP A 45 -8.70 10.55 -9.36
N GLU A 46 -7.97 9.69 -8.64
CA GLU A 46 -8.43 8.73 -7.64
C GLU A 46 -9.50 7.73 -8.15
N LYS A 47 -9.68 7.58 -9.47
CA LYS A 47 -10.73 6.71 -10.03
C LYS A 47 -10.29 5.27 -10.22
N GLU A 48 -9.02 5.04 -10.51
CA GLU A 48 -8.49 3.71 -10.78
C GLU A 48 -7.41 3.32 -9.77
N CYS A 49 -7.45 2.07 -9.32
CA CYS A 49 -6.38 1.45 -8.56
C CYS A 49 -5.31 0.93 -9.53
N LEU A 50 -4.10 1.42 -9.38
CA LEU A 50 -2.95 1.11 -10.23
C LEU A 50 -2.02 0.08 -9.58
N GLY A 51 -2.11 -0.13 -8.27
CA GLY A 51 -1.17 -0.96 -7.53
C GLY A 51 -1.42 -0.99 -6.02
N CYS A 52 -0.59 -1.76 -5.31
CA CYS A 52 -0.40 -1.59 -3.87
C CYS A 52 1.08 -1.73 -3.51
N MET A 53 1.44 -1.12 -2.38
CA MET A 53 2.76 -1.20 -1.77
C MET A 53 2.62 -1.58 -0.30
N TYR A 54 3.41 -2.57 0.12
CA TYR A 54 3.52 -3.06 1.48
C TYR A 54 4.93 -2.79 1.98
N ILE A 55 5.05 -2.15 3.14
CA ILE A 55 6.33 -1.83 3.77
C ILE A 55 6.41 -2.57 5.10
N TYR A 56 7.49 -3.32 5.28
CA TYR A 56 7.81 -4.08 6.49
C TYR A 56 9.19 -3.68 7.01
N PRO A 57 9.47 -3.81 8.33
CA PRO A 57 10.84 -3.82 8.83
C PRO A 57 11.64 -4.89 8.11
N SER A 58 12.86 -4.57 7.71
CA SER A 58 13.70 -5.58 7.07
C SER A 58 14.11 -6.65 8.07
N SER A 59 14.17 -7.90 7.60
CA SER A 59 14.84 -8.98 8.33
C SER A 59 16.37 -8.95 8.13
N ASN A 60 16.86 -8.18 7.17
CA ASN A 60 18.27 -7.94 6.93
C ASN A 60 18.73 -6.67 7.66
N SER A 61 19.73 -6.80 8.53
CA SER A 61 20.29 -5.70 9.32
C SER A 61 20.95 -4.58 8.53
N GLU A 62 21.24 -4.79 7.24
CA GLU A 62 21.79 -3.74 6.36
C GLU A 62 20.73 -2.76 5.84
N TYR A 63 19.45 -3.10 5.98
CA TYR A 63 18.34 -2.29 5.49
C TYR A 63 17.33 -2.03 6.61
N ASP A 64 16.69 -0.86 6.60
CA ASP A 64 15.66 -0.54 7.59
C ASP A 64 14.30 -1.18 7.24
N ALA A 65 14.05 -1.43 5.95
CA ALA A 65 12.74 -1.89 5.46
C ALA A 65 12.84 -2.82 4.25
N GLU A 66 11.82 -3.66 4.09
CA GLU A 66 11.53 -4.47 2.92
C GLU A 66 10.21 -4.00 2.30
N ILE A 67 10.19 -3.87 0.97
CA ILE A 67 9.01 -3.42 0.23
C ILE A 67 8.57 -4.51 -0.73
N VAL A 68 7.29 -4.89 -0.63
CA VAL A 68 6.63 -5.77 -1.60
C VAL A 68 5.56 -4.96 -2.30
N MET A 69 5.52 -5.02 -3.63
CA MET A 69 4.52 -4.27 -4.40
C MET A 69 3.99 -5.10 -5.56
N TRP A 70 2.80 -4.73 -6.01
CA TRP A 70 2.28 -5.13 -7.29
C TRP A 70 1.79 -3.90 -8.04
N VAL A 71 1.92 -3.95 -9.35
CA VAL A 71 1.43 -2.94 -10.29
C VAL A 71 0.45 -3.61 -11.24
N ARG A 72 -0.59 -2.87 -11.65
CA ARG A 72 -1.53 -3.32 -12.66
C ARG A 72 -0.77 -3.52 -13.97
N GLN A 73 -1.02 -4.63 -14.66
CA GLN A 73 -0.30 -4.99 -15.88
C GLN A 73 -0.33 -3.89 -16.96
N SER A 74 -1.43 -3.14 -17.06
CA SER A 74 -1.57 -2.02 -18.02
C SER A 74 -0.62 -0.87 -17.76
N GLU A 75 -0.10 -0.75 -16.54
CA GLU A 75 0.75 0.36 -16.10
C GLU A 75 2.24 0.00 -16.06
N VAL A 76 2.61 -1.27 -16.32
CA VAL A 76 4.01 -1.72 -16.26
C VAL A 76 4.91 -0.91 -17.21
N GLU A 77 4.43 -0.60 -18.41
CA GLU A 77 5.18 0.20 -19.39
C GLU A 77 5.19 1.71 -19.06
N ASN A 78 4.36 2.13 -18.09
CA ASN A 78 4.27 3.53 -17.65
C ASN A 78 5.16 3.83 -16.43
N GLY A 79 5.74 2.81 -15.78
CA GLY A 79 6.62 2.96 -14.61
C GLY A 79 6.91 1.67 -13.85
#